data_AF-A0A0A0I702-F1
#
_entry.id   AF-A0A0A0I702-F1
#
_cell.length_a   1.000
_cell.length_b   1.000
_cell.length_c   1.000
_cell.angle_alpha   90.00
_cell.angle_beta   90.00
_cell.angle_gamma   90.00
#
_symmetry.space_group_name_H-M   'P 1'
#
loop_
_entity.id
_entity.type
_entity.pdbx_description
1 polymer ?
#
loop_
_entity_poly.entity_id
_entity_poly.type
_entity_poly.pdbx_seq_one_letter_code
_entity_poly.pdbx_strand_id
1 'polypeptide(L)'
;MTLKKIPDSELEVMKVIWNNEKSISSKEIIKIMADKKKWKQTTILTLLKRLINKNIISAEKVKSLTYYTAIVDKKSYLEVETSDFFKKLHENSLKSFITTLHDNNDITDEDLDELEKWIRESR
;
A
#
# COMPACT_ATOMS: atom_id res chain seq x y z
N MET A 1 14.36 10.55 -5.96
CA MET A 1 14.58 9.22 -5.35
C MET A 1 13.61 8.26 -6.00
N THR A 2 14.09 7.17 -6.59
CA THR A 2 13.22 6.12 -7.14
C THR A 2 12.63 5.31 -6.00
N LEU A 3 11.33 5.49 -5.75
CA LEU A 3 10.62 4.77 -4.71
C LEU A 3 10.53 3.31 -5.13
N LYS A 4 11.24 2.42 -4.40
CA LYS A 4 11.27 0.99 -4.74
C LYS A 4 9.94 0.35 -4.36
N LYS A 5 9.40 -0.48 -5.28
CA LYS A 5 8.18 -1.25 -5.07
C LYS A 5 8.25 -2.03 -3.75
N ILE A 6 7.20 -1.91 -2.95
CA ILE A 6 7.05 -2.63 -1.69
C ILE A 6 6.50 -4.03 -2.01
N PRO A 7 7.20 -5.12 -1.68
CA PRO A 7 6.68 -6.47 -1.85
C PRO A 7 5.38 -6.67 -1.06
N ASP A 8 4.49 -7.53 -1.54
CA ASP A 8 3.15 -7.73 -0.96
C ASP A 8 3.17 -7.99 0.56
N SER A 9 4.13 -8.81 1.03
CA SER A 9 4.26 -9.08 2.47
C SER A 9 4.60 -7.84 3.30
N GLU A 10 5.41 -6.94 2.75
CA GLU A 10 5.77 -5.67 3.40
C GLU A 10 4.63 -4.66 3.26
N LEU A 11 3.89 -4.69 2.15
CA LEU A 11 2.75 -3.83 1.89
C LEU A 11 1.62 -4.09 2.89
N GLU A 12 1.39 -5.34 3.28
CA GLU A 12 0.41 -5.67 4.32
C GLU A 12 0.76 -5.03 5.68
N VAL A 13 2.05 -4.94 6.03
CA VAL A 13 2.50 -4.22 7.24
C VAL A 13 2.31 -2.71 7.06
N MET A 14 2.63 -2.16 5.89
CA MET A 14 2.41 -0.75 5.59
C MET A 14 0.93 -0.35 5.65
N LYS A 15 0.00 -1.20 5.19
CA LYS A 15 -1.44 -0.96 5.32
C LYS A 15 -1.86 -0.78 6.79
N VAL A 16 -1.27 -1.53 7.72
CA VAL A 16 -1.53 -1.36 9.15
C VAL A 16 -0.97 -0.03 9.65
N ILE A 17 0.25 0.33 9.25
CA ILE A 17 0.88 1.60 9.66
C ILE A 17 0.10 2.80 9.09
N TRP A 18 -0.27 2.79 7.81
CA TRP A 18 -1.03 3.88 7.17
C TRP A 18 -2.45 4.04 7.70
N ASN A 19 -3.08 2.96 8.16
CA ASN A 19 -4.42 3.05 8.78
C ASN A 19 -4.37 3.68 10.18
N ASN A 20 -3.18 3.93 10.73
CA ASN A 20 -3.02 4.69 11.96
C ASN A 20 -2.55 6.10 11.59
N GLU A 21 -3.30 7.12 12.03
CA GLU A 21 -2.95 8.53 11.79
C GLU A 21 -1.67 8.97 12.53
N LYS A 22 -1.22 8.17 13.52
CA LYS A 22 -0.06 8.42 14.37
C LYS A 22 0.90 7.23 14.35
N SER A 23 2.00 7.37 15.07
CA SER A 23 2.94 6.27 15.29
C SER A 23 2.25 5.09 15.99
N ILE A 24 2.53 3.88 15.51
CA ILE A 24 1.95 2.63 16.03
C ILE A 24 3.02 1.80 16.72
N SER A 25 2.67 1.17 17.85
CA SER A 25 3.64 0.37 18.61
C SER A 25 3.92 -0.98 17.95
N SER A 26 5.12 -1.52 18.18
CA SER A 26 5.51 -2.87 17.76
C SER A 26 4.51 -3.93 18.24
N LYS A 27 4.00 -3.79 19.47
CA LYS A 27 3.03 -4.71 20.08
C LYS A 27 1.69 -4.70 19.32
N GLU A 28 1.21 -3.53 18.91
CA GLU A 28 -0.05 -3.41 18.17
C GLU A 28 0.07 -3.98 16.76
N ILE A 29 1.16 -3.67 16.04
CA ILE A 29 1.40 -4.26 14.72
C ILE A 29 1.46 -5.79 14.84
N ILE A 30 2.16 -6.32 15.84
CA ILE A 30 2.26 -7.77 16.05
C ILE A 30 0.88 -8.38 16.28
N LYS A 31 0.06 -7.76 17.13
CA LYS A 31 -1.30 -8.24 17.42
C LYS A 31 -2.16 -8.25 16.16
N ILE A 32 -2.24 -7.13 15.44
CA ILE A 32 -3.07 -6.99 14.23
C ILE A 32 -2.65 -8.01 13.17
N MET A 33 -1.35 -8.20 12.96
CA MET A 33 -0.83 -9.11 11.94
C MET A 33 -0.94 -10.58 12.35
N ALA A 34 -0.85 -10.89 13.65
CA ALA A 34 -1.16 -12.22 14.16
C ALA A 34 -2.65 -12.56 13.95
N ASP A 35 -3.56 -11.61 14.19
CA ASP A 35 -4.99 -11.83 14.01
C ASP A 35 -5.39 -11.93 12.53
N LYS A 36 -4.91 -11.01 11.67
CA LYS A 36 -5.28 -10.98 10.24
C LYS A 36 -4.58 -12.04 9.39
N LYS A 37 -3.29 -12.30 9.63
CA LYS A 37 -2.43 -13.12 8.75
C LYS A 37 -1.83 -14.33 9.46
N LYS A 38 -2.02 -14.48 10.77
CA LYS A 38 -1.44 -15.57 11.60
C LYS A 38 0.09 -15.63 11.50
N TRP A 39 0.73 -14.49 11.27
CA TRP A 39 2.19 -14.41 11.20
C TRP A 39 2.81 -14.46 12.59
N LYS A 40 3.97 -15.12 12.68
CA LYS A 40 4.78 -15.12 13.89
C LYS A 40 5.41 -13.74 14.10
N GLN A 41 5.62 -13.38 15.36
CA GLN A 41 6.30 -12.14 15.75
C GLN A 41 7.64 -11.93 15.02
N THR A 42 8.44 -12.99 14.87
CA THR A 42 9.74 -12.93 14.18
C THR A 42 9.63 -12.50 12.72
N THR A 43 8.60 -12.99 12.00
CA THR A 43 8.31 -12.59 10.62
C THR A 43 7.99 -11.11 10.54
N ILE A 44 7.12 -10.63 11.44
CA ILE A 44 6.67 -9.24 11.46
C ILE A 44 7.83 -8.29 11.75
N LEU A 45 8.68 -8.62 12.74
CA LEU A 45 9.89 -7.85 13.05
C LEU A 45 10.89 -7.84 11.89
N THR A 46 11.00 -8.94 11.14
CA THR A 46 11.88 -9.00 9.96
C THR A 46 11.37 -8.09 8.85
N LEU A 47 10.05 -8.07 8.60
CA LEU A 47 9.43 -7.17 7.61
C LEU A 47 9.58 -5.70 8.00
N LEU A 48 9.37 -5.37 9.28
CA LEU A 48 9.60 -4.01 9.80
C LEU A 48 11.06 -3.59 9.60
N LYS A 49 12.02 -4.47 9.91
CA LYS A 49 13.45 -4.18 9.68
C LYS A 49 13.76 -3.92 8.20
N ARG A 50 13.15 -4.67 7.28
CA ARG A 50 13.31 -4.44 5.84
C ARG A 50 12.74 -3.09 5.41
N LEU A 51 11.57 -2.70 5.92
CA LEU A 51 10.95 -1.41 5.65
C LEU A 51 11.80 -0.23 6.18
N ILE A 52 12.40 -0.38 7.36
CA ILE A 52 13.36 0.60 7.90
C ILE A 52 14.59 0.72 7.02
N ASN A 53 15.18 -0.41 6.61
CA ASN A 53 16.36 -0.42 5.73
C ASN A 53 16.08 0.23 4.37
N LYS A 54 14.82 0.22 3.91
CA LYS A 54 14.38 0.90 2.70
C LYS A 54 14.01 2.37 2.92
N ASN A 55 14.13 2.87 4.15
CA ASN A 55 13.76 4.22 4.56
C ASN A 55 12.28 4.56 4.29
N ILE A 56 11.40 3.56 4.36
CA ILE A 56 9.95 3.70 4.11
C ILE A 56 9.21 4.03 5.41
N ILE A 57 9.73 3.52 6.54
CA ILE A 57 9.23 3.79 7.88
C ILE A 57 10.38 4.20 8.78
N SER A 58 10.09 5.04 9.77
CA SER A 58 10.99 5.32 10.88
C SER A 58 10.62 4.47 12.09
N ALA A 59 11.59 4.24 12.97
CA ALA A 59 11.38 3.58 14.24
C ALA A 59 11.91 4.46 15.36
N GLU A 60 11.09 4.73 16.36
CA GLU A 60 11.44 5.49 17.54
C GLU A 60 11.25 4.63 18.78
N LYS A 61 12.27 4.56 19.65
CA LYS A 61 12.18 3.83 20.90
C LYS A 61 11.70 4.77 22.00
N VAL A 62 10.49 4.54 22.48
CA VAL A 62 9.90 5.29 23.59
C VAL A 62 9.77 4.35 24.79
N LYS A 63 10.61 4.56 25.80
CA LYS A 63 10.74 3.68 26.98
C LYS A 63 11.08 2.24 26.57
N SER A 64 10.16 1.29 26.80
CA SER A 64 10.32 -0.14 26.51
C SER A 64 9.74 -0.55 25.15
N LEU A 65 8.95 0.33 24.51
CA LEU A 65 8.28 0.04 23.25
C LEU A 65 8.94 0.77 22.09
N THR A 66 8.90 0.13 20.92
CA THR A 66 9.28 0.75 19.65
C THR A 66 8.02 1.16 18.92
N TYR A 67 7.98 2.40 18.47
CA TYR A 67 6.93 2.97 17.67
C TYR A 67 7.41 3.13 16.24
N TYR A 68 6.52 2.89 15.30
CA TYR A 68 6.79 2.99 13.87
C TYR A 68 5.91 4.06 13.25
N THR A 69 6.52 4.88 12.39
CA THR A 69 5.83 5.96 11.67
C THR A 69 6.14 5.82 10.19
N ALA A 70 5.13 6.01 9.34
CA ALA A 70 5.33 6.05 7.90
C ALA A 70 6.14 7.30 7.52
N ILE A 71 7.25 7.11 6.79
CA ILE A 71 7.99 8.20 6.14
C ILE A 71 7.35 8.47 4.77
N VAL A 72 6.99 7.40 4.06
CA VAL A 72 6.26 7.49 2.79
C VAL A 72 4.77 7.37 3.08
N ASP A 73 4.00 8.40 2.73
CA ASP A 73 2.56 8.36 2.86
C ASP A 73 1.90 7.46 1.79
N LYS A 74 0.72 6.96 2.11
CA LYS A 74 -0.01 6.02 1.26
C LYS A 74 -0.33 6.61 -0.12
N LYS A 75 -0.66 7.90 -0.18
CA LYS A 75 -1.09 8.56 -1.41
C LYS A 75 0.10 8.72 -2.36
N SER A 76 1.22 9.25 -1.88
CA SER A 76 2.46 9.36 -2.66
C SER A 76 2.97 8.00 -3.13
N TYR A 77 2.89 6.97 -2.28
CA TYR A 77 3.26 5.61 -2.70
C TYR A 77 2.37 5.11 -3.84
N LEU A 78 1.05 5.25 -3.70
CA LEU A 78 0.08 4.84 -4.72
C LEU A 78 0.24 5.61 -6.02
N GLU A 79 0.47 6.93 -5.97
CA GLU A 79 0.67 7.74 -7.17
C GLU A 79 1.90 7.28 -7.97
N VAL A 80 3.01 7.00 -7.28
CA VAL A 80 4.24 6.51 -7.91
C VAL A 80 4.06 5.09 -8.43
N GLU A 81 3.49 4.18 -7.63
CA GLU A 81 3.28 2.79 -8.04
C GLU A 81 2.30 2.69 -9.21
N THR A 82 1.20 3.46 -9.18
CA THR A 82 0.20 3.48 -10.24
C THR A 82 0.79 4.10 -11.50
N SER A 83 1.52 5.22 -11.42
CA SER A 83 2.16 5.83 -12.59
C SER A 83 3.17 4.88 -13.25
N ASP A 84 4.01 4.21 -12.46
CA ASP A 84 4.99 3.25 -12.98
C ASP A 84 4.33 1.98 -13.53
N PHE A 85 3.28 1.48 -12.89
CA PHE A 85 2.48 0.34 -13.36
C PHE A 85 1.81 0.67 -14.70
N PHE A 86 1.16 1.83 -14.78
CA PHE A 86 0.42 2.29 -15.95
C PHE A 86 1.33 2.57 -17.15
N LYS A 87 2.52 3.14 -16.91
CA LYS A 87 3.54 3.33 -17.94
C LYS A 87 4.13 2.03 -18.44
N LYS A 88 4.42 1.07 -17.55
CA LYS A 88 5.13 -0.18 -17.91
C LYS A 88 4.23 -1.24 -18.53
N LEU A 89 2.97 -1.34 -18.11
CA LEU A 89 2.09 -2.45 -18.51
C LEU A 89 1.02 -2.05 -19.51
N HIS A 90 0.61 -0.78 -19.51
CA HIS A 90 -0.46 -0.30 -20.38
C HIS A 90 0.00 0.81 -21.32
N GLU A 91 1.30 1.05 -21.44
CA GLU A 91 1.89 2.09 -22.32
C GLU A 91 1.21 3.46 -22.14
N ASN A 92 0.80 3.78 -20.91
CA ASN A 92 0.08 5.00 -20.57
C ASN A 92 -1.34 5.12 -21.19
N SER A 93 -1.96 4.00 -21.58
CA SER A 93 -3.31 3.93 -22.15
C SER A 93 -4.34 3.44 -21.12
N LEU A 94 -5.20 4.36 -20.66
CA LEU A 94 -6.34 4.03 -19.80
C LEU A 94 -7.31 3.05 -20.45
N LYS A 95 -7.46 3.15 -21.78
CA LYS A 95 -8.28 2.22 -22.55
C LYS A 95 -7.75 0.79 -22.45
N SER A 96 -6.44 0.59 -22.61
CA SER A 96 -5.82 -0.75 -22.49
C SER A 96 -6.08 -1.38 -21.12
N PHE A 97 -5.97 -0.58 -20.06
CA PHE A 97 -6.23 -1.04 -18.69
C PHE A 97 -7.69 -1.45 -18.48
N ILE A 98 -8.64 -0.58 -18.86
CA ILE A 98 -10.07 -0.86 -18.71
C ILE A 98 -10.50 -2.07 -19.54
N THR A 99 -10.02 -2.21 -20.78
CA THR A 99 -10.32 -3.38 -21.61
C THR A 99 -9.84 -4.67 -20.95
N THR A 100 -8.63 -4.69 -20.37
CA THR A 100 -8.10 -5.88 -19.69
C THR A 100 -8.93 -6.26 -18.46
N LEU A 101 -9.40 -5.28 -17.68
CA LEU A 101 -10.25 -5.53 -16.51
C LEU A 101 -11.64 -6.03 -16.92
N HIS A 102 -12.22 -5.45 -17.96
CA HIS A 102 -13.51 -5.88 -18.49
C HIS A 102 -13.43 -7.31 -19.05
N ASP A 103 -12.39 -7.62 -19.82
CA ASP A 103 -12.19 -8.96 -20.41
C ASP A 103 -11.95 -10.05 -19.33
N ASN A 104 -11.42 -9.68 -18.16
CA ASN A 104 -11.23 -10.56 -17.02
C ASN A 104 -12.43 -10.61 -16.05
N ASN A 105 -13.55 -9.93 -16.35
CA ASN A 105 -14.70 -9.79 -15.45
C ASN A 105 -14.37 -9.15 -14.07
N ASP A 106 -13.30 -8.35 -14.00
CA ASP A 106 -12.90 -7.65 -12.77
C ASP A 106 -13.67 -6.33 -12.56
N ILE A 107 -14.38 -5.85 -13.59
CA ILE A 107 -15.27 -4.69 -13.55
C ILE A 107 -16.58 -5.01 -14.29
N THR A 108 -17.71 -4.47 -13.81
CA THR A 108 -19.02 -4.63 -14.46
C THR A 108 -19.37 -3.43 -15.33
N ASP A 109 -20.44 -3.58 -16.13
CA ASP A 109 -21.02 -2.45 -16.87
C ASP A 109 -21.46 -1.32 -15.92
N GLU A 110 -21.89 -1.65 -14.69
CA GLU A 110 -22.26 -0.64 -13.69
C GLU A 110 -21.04 0.14 -13.18
N ASP A 111 -19.89 -0.52 -12.99
CA ASP A 111 -18.63 0.16 -12.63
C ASP A 111 -18.19 1.13 -13.74
N LEU A 112 -18.42 0.78 -15.01
CA LEU A 112 -18.14 1.63 -16.16
C LEU A 112 -19.06 2.86 -16.21
N ASP A 113 -20.35 2.67 -15.93
CA ASP A 113 -21.33 3.75 -15.85
C ASP A 113 -21.01 4.73 -14.71
N GLU A 114 -20.63 4.22 -13.53
CA GLU A 114 -20.18 5.05 -12.40
C GLU A 114 -18.93 5.85 -12.76
N LEU A 115 -17.96 5.21 -13.44
CA LEU A 115 -16.75 5.87 -13.90
C LEU A 115 -17.05 6.97 -14.93
N GLU A 116 -17.92 6.72 -15.90
CA GLU A 116 -18.34 7.73 -16.89
C GLU A 116 -18.97 8.93 -16.19
N LYS A 117 -19.86 8.68 -15.24
CA LYS A 117 -20.52 9.73 -14.46
C LYS A 117 -19.51 10.57 -13.69
N TRP A 118 -18.57 9.94 -12.98
CA TRP A 118 -17.52 10.63 -12.23
C TRP A 118 -16.64 11.51 -13.13
N ILE A 119 -16.28 11.03 -14.34
CA ILE A 119 -15.49 11.81 -15.32
C ILE A 119 -16.26 13.05 -15.79
N ARG A 120 -17.58 12.93 -16.03
CA ARG A 120 -18.42 14.05 -16.45
C ARG A 120 -18.55 15.11 -15.37
N GLU A 121 -18.63 14.72 -14.10
CA GLU A 121 -18.74 15.63 -12.96
C GLU A 121 -17.40 16.29 -12.58
N SER A 122 -16.28 15.64 -12.90
CA SER A 122 -14.92 16.14 -12.60
C SER A 122 -14.33 17.05 -13.67
N ARG A 123 -15.10 17.38 -14.71
CA ARG A 123 -14.72 18.24 -15.84
C ARG A 123 -15.28 19.65 -15.69
#